data_AF-W9JEP6-F1
#
_entry.id   AF-W9JEP6-F1
#
_cell.length_a   1.000
_cell.length_b   1.000
_cell.length_c   1.000
_cell.angle_alpha   90.00
_cell.angle_beta   90.00
_cell.angle_gamma   90.00
#
_symmetry.space_group_name_H-M   'P 1'
#
loop_
_entity.id
_entity.type
_entity.pdbx_description
1 polymer ?
#
loop_
_entity_poly.entity_id
_entity_poly.type
_entity_poly.pdbx_seq_one_letter_code
_entity_poly.pdbx_strand_id
1 'polypeptide(L)'
;MRLVNTQTIQLEFLNDDDVHDHAILSHTWEQEEVLFHDMGRDTAKSKKGYAKLESCCRVARENGFDYQFDVSVLSEASICYVYLADISTISEISNSRWFTRGWTLQELIAPSSMIFFDKGWRELGTKISLVHVLSQRTNIPESILCDSEELETTSIAQRMSWAADRVTTRKEDGAYSLMGIFGINMPLYGEGDKAFYRLQEEIMRVSDDHSLFAWKAIAARGGLLAPASAAFRGSGNIIPWNPFTAYMSPFTITNKGAHMEAPFIAQDTSDRGLCVLHCTTIGTRDKLLAVHLRDVYLTMEHFERCRIDELEWVDLDSFNLTQYPVRSLWQADALSDASTGVERNGLLLLAEAASAGDSGSVWSLLAQAPSGTMHDQARSAICLAARGGHERLISQLLARRDISTLITDSEGRAALSHAAECGQEAIIRFILSSARIHPNTRDIHRLTALWYAVYHGHTSCAKLLLQKGLVSGNVGGSGNT
;
A
#
# COMPACT_ATOMS: atom_id res chain seq x y z
N MET A 1 32.21 -8.79 17.29
CA MET A 1 31.28 -9.88 16.92
C MET A 1 31.33 -11.08 17.89
N ARG A 2 30.33 -11.98 17.85
CA ARG A 2 30.30 -13.22 18.67
C ARG A 2 30.47 -14.44 17.77
N LEU A 3 31.60 -15.13 17.82
CA LEU A 3 31.91 -16.26 16.94
C LEU A 3 32.13 -17.56 17.72
N VAL A 4 31.93 -18.69 17.07
CA VAL A 4 32.31 -20.02 17.54
C VAL A 4 33.69 -20.36 16.99
N ASN A 5 34.65 -20.61 17.86
CA ASN A 5 35.97 -21.10 17.48
C ASN A 5 35.86 -22.53 16.94
N THR A 6 36.36 -22.77 15.74
CA THR A 6 36.18 -24.06 15.07
C THR A 6 36.95 -25.18 15.76
N GLN A 7 38.06 -24.90 16.46
CA GLN A 7 38.86 -25.88 17.18
C GLN A 7 38.24 -26.29 18.52
N THR A 8 37.81 -25.29 19.31
CA THR A 8 37.31 -25.53 20.68
C THR A 8 35.79 -25.74 20.74
N ILE A 9 35.07 -25.33 19.70
CA ILE A 9 33.60 -25.31 19.63
C ILE A 9 33.01 -24.50 20.80
N GLN A 10 33.74 -23.48 21.23
CA GLN A 10 33.32 -22.54 22.26
C GLN A 10 32.98 -21.19 21.62
N LEU A 11 32.06 -20.49 22.27
CA LEU A 11 31.73 -19.13 21.90
C LEU A 11 32.82 -18.17 22.42
N GLU A 12 33.36 -17.35 21.52
CA GLU A 12 34.36 -16.32 21.80
C GLU A 12 33.80 -14.94 21.43
N PHE A 13 34.21 -13.94 22.20
CA PHE A 13 33.87 -12.54 21.95
C PHE A 13 35.10 -11.87 21.34
N LEU A 14 34.99 -11.47 20.09
CA LEU A 14 36.04 -10.78 19.35
C LEU A 14 35.62 -9.34 19.10
N ASN A 15 36.56 -8.39 19.14
CA ASN A 15 36.29 -7.04 18.66
C ASN A 15 36.20 -7.06 17.14
N ASP A 16 35.50 -6.12 16.54
CA ASP A 16 35.27 -6.11 15.09
C ASP A 16 36.60 -5.98 14.32
N ASP A 17 37.59 -5.26 14.87
CA ASP A 17 38.95 -5.16 14.32
C ASP A 17 39.76 -6.47 14.39
N ASP A 18 39.36 -7.41 15.25
CA ASP A 18 40.05 -8.69 15.47
C ASP A 18 39.45 -9.83 14.61
N VAL A 19 38.29 -9.59 13.98
CA VAL A 19 37.59 -10.60 13.17
C VAL A 19 38.22 -10.67 11.79
N HIS A 20 38.91 -11.79 11.54
CA HIS A 20 39.43 -12.16 10.23
C HIS A 20 38.36 -12.96 9.45
N ASP A 21 38.73 -13.44 8.25
CA ASP A 21 37.91 -14.33 7.42
C ASP A 21 37.15 -15.39 8.25
N HIS A 22 35.82 -15.38 8.17
CA HIS A 22 34.96 -16.27 8.95
C HIS A 22 33.88 -16.92 8.07
N ALA A 23 33.45 -18.10 8.50
CA ALA A 23 32.38 -18.85 7.85
C ALA A 23 31.04 -18.69 8.56
N ILE A 24 29.93 -18.73 7.82
CA ILE A 24 28.58 -18.79 8.40
C ILE A 24 27.89 -20.10 8.02
N LEU A 25 27.00 -20.57 8.89
CA LEU A 25 26.18 -21.75 8.64
C LEU A 25 24.72 -21.34 8.43
N SER A 26 24.27 -21.46 7.20
CA SER A 26 22.86 -21.38 6.87
C SER A 26 22.22 -22.78 6.97
N HIS A 27 21.17 -22.90 7.77
CA HIS A 27 20.49 -24.17 7.97
C HIS A 27 19.06 -23.98 8.46
N THR A 28 18.26 -25.04 8.37
CA THR A 28 16.93 -25.08 8.98
C THR A 28 16.99 -25.69 10.37
N TRP A 29 16.41 -25.02 11.36
CA TRP A 29 16.37 -25.51 12.73
C TRP A 29 15.65 -26.85 12.85
N GLU A 30 16.21 -27.75 13.66
CA GLU A 30 15.65 -29.06 13.96
C GLU A 30 15.26 -29.22 15.44
N GLN A 31 14.83 -30.42 15.83
CA GLN A 31 14.68 -30.75 17.24
C GLN A 31 16.05 -30.88 17.90
N GLU A 32 16.16 -30.42 19.15
CA GLU A 32 17.41 -30.47 19.93
C GLU A 32 18.54 -29.64 19.32
N GLU A 33 18.24 -28.43 18.85
CA GLU A 33 19.25 -27.43 18.51
C GLU A 33 20.08 -26.99 19.72
N VAL A 34 21.33 -26.64 19.47
CA VAL A 34 22.22 -26.02 20.46
C VAL A 34 21.91 -24.53 20.49
N LEU A 35 21.29 -24.07 21.57
CA LEU A 35 20.99 -22.65 21.78
C LEU A 35 22.18 -21.97 22.42
N PHE A 36 22.16 -20.63 22.39
CA PHE A 36 23.20 -19.81 23.00
C PHE A 36 23.51 -20.18 24.45
N HIS A 37 22.48 -20.41 25.26
CA HIS A 37 22.66 -20.76 26.68
C HIS A 37 23.19 -22.20 26.90
N ASP A 38 23.20 -23.04 25.87
CA ASP A 38 23.73 -24.39 25.93
C ASP A 38 25.24 -24.42 25.65
N MET A 39 25.75 -23.45 24.89
CA MET A 39 27.16 -23.37 24.50
C MET A 39 28.07 -23.40 25.75
N GLY A 40 29.09 -24.25 25.71
CA GLY A 40 30.03 -24.47 26.82
C GLY A 40 29.54 -25.38 27.95
N ARG A 41 28.31 -25.90 27.89
CA ARG A 41 27.80 -26.91 28.84
C ARG A 41 27.94 -28.32 28.28
N ASP A 42 28.25 -29.29 29.13
CA ASP A 42 28.32 -30.69 28.71
C ASP A 42 26.97 -31.24 28.21
N THR A 43 25.86 -30.66 28.66
CA THR A 43 24.51 -30.99 28.17
C THR A 43 24.28 -30.62 26.71
N ALA A 44 25.10 -29.75 26.11
CA ALA A 44 25.03 -29.45 24.69
C ALA A 44 25.48 -30.65 23.84
N LYS A 45 26.50 -31.39 24.29
CA LYS A 45 27.09 -32.53 23.55
C LYS A 45 26.11 -33.67 23.30
N SER A 46 25.10 -33.81 24.16
CA SER A 46 24.05 -34.82 24.00
C SER A 46 22.95 -34.40 23.01
N LYS A 47 22.93 -33.14 22.56
CA LYS A 47 21.93 -32.65 21.61
C LYS A 47 22.30 -33.01 20.18
N LYS A 48 21.30 -33.36 19.36
CA LYS A 48 21.52 -33.63 17.93
C LYS A 48 22.13 -32.45 17.18
N GLY A 49 21.75 -31.21 17.53
CA GLY A 49 22.33 -30.01 16.94
C GLY A 49 23.84 -29.87 17.16
N TYR A 50 24.40 -30.54 18.17
CA TYR A 50 25.84 -30.48 18.46
C TYR A 50 26.67 -31.23 17.42
N ALA A 51 26.22 -32.41 16.97
CA ALA A 51 26.90 -33.17 15.92
C ALA A 51 26.95 -32.39 14.58
N LYS A 52 25.89 -31.63 14.30
CA LYS A 52 25.83 -30.71 13.16
C LYS A 52 26.82 -29.55 13.33
N LEU A 53 26.89 -28.96 14.52
CA LEU A 53 27.86 -27.90 14.84
C LEU A 53 29.31 -28.40 14.71
N GLU A 54 29.62 -29.59 15.23
CA GLU A 54 30.93 -30.25 15.09
C GLU A 54 31.31 -30.46 13.63
N SER A 55 30.37 -30.96 12.83
CA SER A 55 30.58 -31.19 11.41
C SER A 55 30.80 -29.87 10.65
N CYS A 56 30.07 -28.82 10.99
CA CYS A 56 30.29 -27.48 10.45
C CYS A 56 31.68 -26.95 10.81
N CYS A 57 32.08 -27.02 12.08
CA CYS A 57 33.42 -26.62 12.54
C CYS A 57 34.52 -27.40 11.81
N ARG A 58 34.32 -28.70 11.58
CA ARG A 58 35.25 -29.54 10.83
C ARG A 58 35.40 -29.04 9.40
N VAL A 59 34.29 -28.84 8.68
CA VAL A 59 34.31 -28.32 7.30
C VAL A 59 34.94 -26.94 7.23
N ALA A 60 34.59 -26.03 8.15
CA ALA A 60 35.19 -24.70 8.23
C ALA A 60 36.73 -24.78 8.37
N ARG A 61 37.21 -25.63 9.27
CA ARG A 61 38.66 -25.84 9.49
C ARG A 61 39.36 -26.46 8.28
N GLU A 62 38.74 -27.43 7.63
CA GLU A 62 39.25 -28.06 6.40
C GLU A 62 39.41 -27.04 5.26
N ASN A 63 38.59 -25.98 5.27
CA ASN A 63 38.66 -24.85 4.33
C ASN A 63 39.48 -23.66 4.85
N GLY A 64 40.16 -23.79 5.99
CA GLY A 64 41.07 -22.77 6.52
C GLY A 64 40.44 -21.68 7.39
N PHE A 65 39.20 -21.88 7.88
CA PHE A 65 38.52 -20.92 8.75
C PHE A 65 38.64 -21.31 10.23
N ASP A 66 39.19 -20.40 11.04
CA ASP A 66 39.34 -20.59 12.49
C ASP A 66 38.06 -20.25 13.28
N TYR A 67 37.17 -19.46 12.68
CA TYR A 67 35.94 -18.99 13.31
C TYR A 67 34.73 -19.22 12.41
N GLN A 68 33.59 -19.48 13.06
CA GLN A 68 32.30 -19.52 12.40
C GLN A 68 31.20 -18.82 13.21
N PHE A 69 30.07 -18.49 12.59
CA PHE A 69 28.83 -17.97 13.19
C PHE A 69 28.85 -16.53 13.73
N ASP A 70 28.30 -15.58 12.97
CA ASP A 70 27.40 -14.52 13.49
C ASP A 70 26.28 -14.31 12.46
N VAL A 71 25.04 -14.71 12.78
CA VAL A 71 23.89 -14.58 11.85
C VAL A 71 23.49 -13.11 11.63
N SER A 72 24.00 -12.18 12.46
CA SER A 72 23.67 -10.77 12.34
C SER A 72 24.43 -10.04 11.23
N VAL A 73 25.44 -10.68 10.62
CA VAL A 73 26.32 -10.03 9.63
C VAL A 73 26.58 -10.89 8.39
N LEU A 74 25.51 -11.35 7.73
CA LEU A 74 25.59 -12.21 6.53
C LEU A 74 26.43 -11.63 5.38
N SER A 75 26.52 -10.30 5.28
CA SER A 75 27.25 -9.60 4.22
C SER A 75 28.76 -9.51 4.43
N GLU A 76 29.26 -9.77 5.65
CA GLU A 76 30.69 -9.68 5.98
C GLU A 76 31.39 -11.05 6.05
N ALA A 77 30.63 -12.14 5.84
CA ALA A 77 31.17 -13.48 5.87
C ALA A 77 31.89 -13.84 4.56
N SER A 78 33.10 -14.43 4.67
CA SER A 78 33.89 -14.85 3.52
C SER A 78 33.29 -16.06 2.79
N ILE A 79 32.55 -16.92 3.51
CA ILE A 79 31.86 -18.08 2.93
C ILE A 79 30.61 -18.48 3.73
N CYS A 80 29.57 -18.90 3.01
CA CYS A 80 28.37 -19.48 3.61
C CYS A 80 28.27 -20.98 3.32
N TYR A 81 28.23 -21.79 4.37
CA TYR A 81 27.92 -23.20 4.28
C TYR A 81 26.42 -23.41 4.44
N VAL A 82 25.79 -24.01 3.43
CA VAL A 82 24.35 -24.31 3.45
C VAL A 82 24.16 -25.78 3.74
N TYR A 83 23.61 -26.10 4.91
CA TYR A 83 23.32 -27.48 5.31
C TYR A 83 21.86 -27.86 5.04
N LEU A 84 21.68 -28.81 4.12
CA LEU A 84 20.36 -29.29 3.67
C LEU A 84 20.05 -30.64 4.34
N ALA A 85 19.45 -30.56 5.53
CA ALA A 85 19.20 -31.72 6.41
C ALA A 85 18.25 -32.79 5.83
N ASP A 86 17.48 -32.44 4.80
CA ASP A 86 16.38 -33.25 4.27
C ASP A 86 16.67 -33.92 2.92
N ILE A 87 17.89 -33.79 2.40
CA ILE A 87 18.29 -34.38 1.11
C ILE A 87 19.58 -35.19 1.20
N SER A 88 19.82 -36.03 0.19
CA SER A 88 21.04 -36.86 0.09
C SER A 88 21.71 -36.79 -1.27
N THR A 89 21.05 -36.20 -2.27
CA THR A 89 21.58 -36.10 -3.63
C THR A 89 21.30 -34.73 -4.23
N ILE A 90 22.14 -34.31 -5.18
CA ILE A 90 22.00 -33.04 -5.90
C ILE A 90 20.66 -32.93 -6.65
N SER A 91 20.11 -34.05 -7.14
CA SER A 91 18.81 -34.08 -7.82
C SER A 91 17.63 -33.72 -6.92
N GLU A 92 17.79 -33.82 -5.61
CA GLU A 92 16.75 -33.50 -4.63
C GLU A 92 16.81 -32.04 -4.15
N ILE A 93 17.82 -31.26 -4.56
CA ILE A 93 18.08 -29.92 -3.99
C ILE A 93 16.86 -29.00 -4.05
N SER A 94 16.13 -28.99 -5.17
CA SER A 94 14.92 -28.18 -5.35
C SER A 94 13.81 -28.53 -4.37
N ASN A 95 13.81 -29.76 -3.82
CA ASN A 95 12.79 -30.20 -2.87
C ASN A 95 13.14 -29.86 -1.42
N SER A 96 14.34 -29.34 -1.15
CA SER A 96 14.73 -29.02 0.21
C SER A 96 13.83 -27.94 0.82
N ARG A 97 13.39 -28.18 2.06
CA ARG A 97 12.66 -27.22 2.89
C ARG A 97 13.46 -25.94 3.16
N TRP A 98 14.77 -25.94 2.96
CA TRP A 98 15.59 -24.74 3.13
C TRP A 98 15.09 -23.59 2.24
N PHE A 99 14.67 -23.88 1.01
CA PHE A 99 14.13 -22.89 0.07
C PHE A 99 12.74 -22.35 0.44
N THR A 100 12.07 -22.96 1.43
CA THR A 100 10.74 -22.53 1.88
C THR A 100 10.78 -21.75 3.20
N ARG A 101 11.95 -21.51 3.81
CA ARG A 101 12.07 -20.72 5.04
C ARG A 101 12.23 -19.23 4.71
N GLY A 102 11.69 -18.33 5.54
CA GLY A 102 11.80 -16.87 5.31
C GLY A 102 13.25 -16.37 5.28
N TRP A 103 13.98 -16.56 6.39
CA TRP A 103 15.35 -16.03 6.58
C TRP A 103 16.37 -16.52 5.57
N THR A 104 16.21 -17.73 5.04
CA THR A 104 17.14 -18.31 4.06
C THR A 104 17.13 -17.58 2.72
N LEU A 105 16.20 -16.64 2.48
CA LEU A 105 16.25 -15.77 1.30
C LEU A 105 17.44 -14.81 1.36
N GLN A 106 17.61 -14.13 2.49
CA GLN A 106 18.75 -13.23 2.71
C GLN A 106 20.05 -14.02 2.72
N GLU A 107 20.03 -15.20 3.34
CA GLU A 107 21.19 -16.10 3.39
C GLU A 107 21.56 -16.68 2.02
N LEU A 108 20.64 -16.69 1.04
CA LEU A 108 20.91 -17.08 -0.34
C LEU A 108 21.50 -15.92 -1.16
N ILE A 109 20.97 -14.72 -0.98
CA ILE A 109 21.29 -13.55 -1.82
C ILE A 109 22.57 -12.88 -1.33
N ALA A 110 22.69 -12.62 -0.03
CA ALA A 110 23.75 -11.77 0.54
C ALA A 110 25.17 -12.32 0.33
N PRO A 111 25.46 -13.63 0.56
CA PRO A 111 26.83 -14.12 0.43
C PRO A 111 27.26 -14.31 -1.03
N SER A 112 28.46 -13.82 -1.34
CA SER A 112 29.09 -13.97 -2.67
C SER A 112 29.61 -15.40 -2.92
N SER A 113 30.03 -16.10 -1.86
CA SER A 113 30.54 -17.47 -1.93
C SER A 113 29.72 -18.41 -1.05
N MET A 114 29.20 -19.49 -1.62
CA MET A 114 28.44 -20.49 -0.86
C MET A 114 28.70 -21.91 -1.35
N ILE A 115 28.71 -22.86 -0.41
CA ILE A 115 28.81 -24.30 -0.66
C ILE A 115 27.62 -25.01 -0.03
N PHE A 116 26.94 -25.84 -0.79
CA PHE A 116 25.79 -26.63 -0.35
C PHE A 116 26.23 -28.03 0.07
N PHE A 117 25.73 -28.48 1.22
CA PHE A 117 25.99 -29.79 1.79
C PHE A 117 24.69 -30.57 2.01
N ASP A 118 24.74 -31.88 1.79
CA ASP A 118 23.64 -32.79 2.13
C ASP A 118 23.58 -33.10 3.63
N LYS A 119 22.61 -33.94 4.04
CA LYS A 119 22.45 -34.39 5.43
C LYS A 119 23.66 -35.16 6.00
N GLY A 120 24.56 -35.64 5.14
CA GLY A 120 25.79 -36.35 5.47
C GLY A 120 27.04 -35.48 5.40
N TRP A 121 26.89 -34.15 5.25
CA TRP A 121 27.99 -33.21 5.05
C TRP A 121 28.85 -33.49 3.81
N ARG A 122 28.25 -34.07 2.77
CA ARG A 122 28.87 -34.20 1.45
C ARG A 122 28.56 -32.98 0.61
N GLU A 123 29.58 -32.45 -0.03
CA GLU A 123 29.44 -31.32 -0.94
C GLU A 123 28.53 -31.70 -2.12
N LEU A 124 27.51 -30.88 -2.35
CA LEU A 124 26.59 -30.97 -3.48
C LEU A 124 26.99 -30.03 -4.61
N GLY A 125 27.64 -28.92 -4.28
CA GLY A 125 28.13 -27.92 -5.23
C GLY A 125 28.16 -26.52 -4.63
N THR A 126 28.66 -25.58 -5.43
CA THR A 126 28.72 -24.15 -5.11
C THR A 126 27.51 -23.39 -5.66
N LYS A 127 27.25 -22.18 -5.13
CA LYS A 127 26.23 -21.24 -5.66
C LYS A 127 26.30 -21.10 -7.18
N ILE A 128 27.51 -20.91 -7.72
CA ILE A 128 27.77 -20.72 -9.14
C ILE A 128 27.49 -22.01 -9.92
N SER A 129 27.98 -23.16 -9.45
CA SER A 129 27.75 -24.44 -10.13
C SER A 129 26.27 -24.85 -10.16
N LEU A 130 25.48 -24.36 -9.20
CA LEU A 130 24.06 -24.69 -9.04
C LEU A 130 23.13 -23.57 -9.50
N VAL A 131 23.65 -22.47 -10.05
CA VAL A 131 22.90 -21.22 -10.29
C VAL A 131 21.61 -21.44 -11.07
N HIS A 132 21.65 -22.30 -12.10
CA HIS A 132 20.47 -22.59 -12.92
C HIS A 132 19.36 -23.26 -12.11
N VAL A 133 19.71 -24.27 -11.30
CA VAL A 133 18.75 -24.99 -10.46
C VAL A 133 18.21 -24.09 -9.35
N LEU A 134 19.07 -23.24 -8.77
CA LEU A 134 18.69 -22.26 -7.76
C LEU A 134 17.72 -21.22 -8.33
N SER A 135 18.00 -20.71 -9.54
CA SER A 135 17.15 -19.74 -10.23
C SER A 135 15.77 -20.33 -10.51
N GLN A 136 15.71 -21.52 -11.08
CA GLN A 136 14.44 -22.23 -11.33
C GLN A 136 13.64 -22.48 -10.04
N ARG A 137 14.32 -22.80 -8.94
CA ARG A 137 13.64 -23.10 -7.67
C ARG A 137 13.08 -21.86 -6.99
N THR A 138 13.78 -20.74 -7.09
CA THR A 138 13.52 -19.53 -6.30
C THR A 138 12.88 -18.40 -7.09
N ASN A 139 12.85 -18.51 -8.42
CA ASN A 139 12.49 -17.45 -9.36
C ASN A 139 13.38 -16.19 -9.24
N ILE A 140 14.57 -16.32 -8.64
CA ILE A 140 15.58 -15.27 -8.60
C ILE A 140 16.40 -15.37 -9.89
N PRO A 141 16.59 -14.27 -10.64
CA PRO A 141 17.43 -14.28 -11.84
C PRO A 141 18.84 -14.81 -11.56
N GLU A 142 19.41 -15.54 -12.53
CA GLU A 142 20.79 -16.04 -12.41
C GLU A 142 21.80 -14.90 -12.20
N SER A 143 21.56 -13.72 -12.79
CA SER A 143 22.40 -12.54 -12.61
C SER A 143 22.46 -12.09 -11.15
N ILE A 144 21.30 -11.99 -10.47
CA ILE A 144 21.19 -11.65 -9.04
C ILE A 144 21.85 -12.70 -8.13
N LEU A 145 21.78 -13.99 -8.50
CA LEU A 145 22.42 -15.05 -7.73
C LEU A 145 23.95 -15.03 -7.87
N CYS A 146 24.47 -14.59 -9.02
CA CYS A 146 25.90 -14.44 -9.27
C CYS A 146 26.46 -13.12 -8.71
N ASP A 147 25.70 -12.04 -8.79
CA ASP A 147 26.09 -10.70 -8.40
C ASP A 147 24.93 -10.00 -7.66
N SER A 148 25.14 -9.72 -6.38
CA SER A 148 24.14 -9.09 -5.53
C SER A 148 24.02 -7.58 -5.74
N GLU A 149 24.93 -6.92 -6.48
CA GLU A 149 24.86 -5.48 -6.76
C GLU A 149 23.65 -5.13 -7.65
N GLU A 150 23.20 -6.06 -8.50
CA GLU A 150 21.99 -5.88 -9.32
C GLU A 150 20.70 -5.80 -8.48
N LEU A 151 20.75 -6.15 -7.19
CA LEU A 151 19.60 -6.10 -6.29
C LEU A 151 18.99 -4.69 -6.25
N GLU A 152 19.80 -3.64 -6.22
CA GLU A 152 19.34 -2.24 -6.15
C GLU A 152 18.45 -1.85 -7.34
N THR A 153 18.72 -2.40 -8.52
CA THR A 153 17.99 -2.11 -9.76
C THR A 153 16.72 -2.94 -9.93
N THR A 154 16.56 -3.97 -9.11
CA THR A 154 15.42 -4.88 -9.16
C THR A 154 14.20 -4.26 -8.50
N SER A 155 13.01 -4.43 -9.10
CA SER A 155 11.77 -3.85 -8.59
C SER A 155 11.35 -4.42 -7.24
N ILE A 156 10.56 -3.66 -6.48
CA ILE A 156 9.96 -4.13 -5.23
C ILE A 156 9.11 -5.38 -5.48
N ALA A 157 8.29 -5.40 -6.54
CA ALA A 157 7.47 -6.55 -6.89
C ALA A 157 8.29 -7.82 -7.11
N GLN A 158 9.42 -7.70 -7.81
CA GLN A 158 10.34 -8.80 -8.05
C GLN A 158 10.93 -9.32 -6.74
N ARG A 159 11.47 -8.43 -5.90
CA ARG A 159 12.04 -8.81 -4.60
C ARG A 159 11.01 -9.48 -3.68
N MET A 160 9.79 -8.93 -3.61
CA MET A 160 8.68 -9.53 -2.84
C MET A 160 8.29 -10.92 -3.38
N SER A 161 8.32 -11.12 -4.70
CA SER A 161 7.96 -12.39 -5.33
C SER A 161 8.89 -13.54 -4.92
N TRP A 162 10.17 -13.28 -4.67
CA TRP A 162 11.15 -14.28 -4.20
C TRP A 162 10.83 -14.81 -2.79
N ALA A 163 10.02 -14.05 -2.04
CA ALA A 163 9.54 -14.41 -0.71
C ALA A 163 8.12 -15.00 -0.71
N ALA A 164 7.44 -15.09 -1.86
CA ALA A 164 6.03 -15.44 -1.93
C ALA A 164 5.71 -16.91 -1.55
N ASP A 165 6.72 -17.77 -1.63
CA ASP A 165 6.62 -19.22 -1.37
C ASP A 165 7.24 -19.62 -0.03
N ARG A 166 7.73 -18.62 0.72
CA ARG A 166 8.43 -18.83 1.97
C ARG A 166 7.48 -18.71 3.15
N VAL A 167 7.75 -19.50 4.17
CA VAL A 167 6.95 -19.64 5.38
C VAL A 167 7.82 -19.38 6.60
N THR A 168 7.27 -18.62 7.53
CA THR A 168 7.90 -18.30 8.81
C THR A 168 7.11 -18.90 9.97
N THR A 169 7.80 -19.17 11.08
CA THR A 169 7.15 -19.72 12.27
C THR A 169 6.36 -18.63 13.01
N ARG A 170 6.95 -17.44 13.16
CA ARG A 170 6.26 -16.25 13.67
C ARG A 170 5.74 -15.43 12.50
N LYS A 171 4.56 -14.85 12.66
CA LYS A 171 3.91 -14.04 11.63
C LYS A 171 4.76 -12.83 11.24
N GLU A 172 5.28 -12.12 12.24
CA GLU A 172 6.12 -10.94 12.02
C GLU A 172 7.42 -11.24 11.28
N ASP A 173 7.98 -12.45 11.40
CA ASP A 173 9.20 -12.84 10.67
C ASP A 173 9.00 -12.78 9.14
N GLY A 174 7.77 -12.83 8.63
CA GLY A 174 7.48 -12.61 7.21
C GLY A 174 7.88 -11.21 6.74
N ALA A 175 7.96 -10.25 7.65
CA ALA A 175 8.47 -8.91 7.41
C ALA A 175 9.95 -8.79 7.78
N TYR A 176 10.34 -9.22 9.00
CA TYR A 176 11.72 -9.10 9.49
C TYR A 176 12.74 -9.82 8.60
N SER A 177 12.37 -10.97 8.04
CA SER A 177 13.24 -11.72 7.14
C SER A 177 13.45 -11.08 5.76
N LEU A 178 12.83 -9.92 5.48
CA LEU A 178 12.99 -9.18 4.23
C LEU A 178 13.73 -7.85 4.39
N MET A 179 14.03 -7.43 5.63
CA MET A 179 14.62 -6.11 5.90
C MET A 179 15.91 -5.84 5.12
N GLY A 180 16.84 -6.80 5.08
CA GLY A 180 18.10 -6.64 4.34
C GLY A 180 17.92 -6.69 2.82
N ILE A 181 16.88 -7.36 2.30
CA ILE A 181 16.56 -7.35 0.85
C ILE A 181 16.11 -5.96 0.39
N PHE A 182 15.48 -5.21 1.27
CA PHE A 182 14.99 -3.86 1.01
C PHE A 182 15.86 -2.76 1.63
N GLY A 183 16.94 -3.10 2.34
CA GLY A 183 17.81 -2.13 3.00
C GLY A 183 17.12 -1.28 4.07
N ILE A 184 16.09 -1.82 4.75
CA ILE A 184 15.31 -1.09 5.76
C ILE A 184 15.63 -1.54 7.19
N ASN A 185 15.36 -0.67 8.16
CA ASN A 185 15.49 -0.99 9.59
C ASN A 185 14.14 -0.84 10.31
N MET A 186 13.72 -1.87 11.06
CA MET A 186 12.48 -1.88 11.84
C MET A 186 12.75 -2.27 13.30
N PRO A 187 12.83 -1.31 14.25
CA PRO A 187 13.32 -1.59 15.60
C PRO A 187 12.31 -2.25 16.58
N LEU A 188 11.07 -2.57 16.20
CA LEU A 188 10.02 -2.99 17.16
C LEU A 188 9.44 -4.37 16.83
N TYR A 189 9.83 -5.39 17.57
CA TYR A 189 9.37 -6.78 17.38
C TYR A 189 8.12 -7.10 18.23
N GLY A 190 7.27 -8.02 17.76
CA GLY A 190 6.04 -8.46 18.45
C GLY A 190 4.73 -7.87 17.92
N GLU A 191 4.74 -7.32 16.70
CA GLU A 191 3.59 -6.67 16.07
C GLU A 191 2.65 -7.67 15.33
N GLY A 192 3.05 -8.93 15.18
CA GLY A 192 2.29 -9.93 14.43
C GLY A 192 2.10 -9.55 12.96
N ASP A 193 0.87 -9.62 12.46
CA ASP A 193 0.54 -9.33 11.05
C ASP A 193 0.80 -7.85 10.66
N LYS A 194 0.85 -6.93 11.64
CA LYS A 194 1.12 -5.50 11.39
C LYS A 194 2.55 -5.25 10.89
N ALA A 195 3.50 -6.12 11.23
CA ALA A 195 4.89 -5.97 10.83
C ALA A 195 5.07 -5.90 9.30
N PHE A 196 4.22 -6.59 8.52
CA PHE A 196 4.31 -6.58 7.06
C PHE A 196 3.75 -5.30 6.43
N TYR A 197 2.78 -4.64 7.07
CA TYR A 197 2.34 -3.31 6.63
C TYR A 197 3.42 -2.28 6.90
N ARG A 198 4.03 -2.33 8.09
CA ARG A 198 5.15 -1.46 8.46
C ARG A 198 6.37 -1.64 7.55
N LEU A 199 6.69 -2.88 7.15
CA LEU A 199 7.72 -3.15 6.14
C LEU A 199 7.49 -2.30 4.88
N GLN A 200 6.27 -2.34 4.35
CA GLN A 200 5.91 -1.62 3.14
C GLN A 200 5.93 -0.11 3.35
N GLU A 201 5.49 0.39 4.51
CA GLU A 201 5.59 1.81 4.86
C GLU A 201 7.04 2.30 4.92
N GLU A 202 7.95 1.53 5.52
CA GLU A 202 9.38 1.86 5.55
C GLU A 202 10.01 1.82 4.15
N ILE A 203 9.60 0.86 3.30
CA ILE A 203 10.00 0.84 1.88
C ILE A 203 9.52 2.12 1.17
N MET A 204 8.28 2.56 1.40
CA MET A 204 7.74 3.80 0.81
C MET A 204 8.47 5.07 1.26
N ARG A 205 9.21 5.05 2.38
CA ARG A 205 10.01 6.20 2.82
C ARG A 205 11.28 6.39 2.00
N VAL A 206 11.77 5.32 1.36
CA VAL A 206 13.07 5.30 0.66
C VAL A 206 12.96 4.98 -0.82
N SER A 207 11.77 4.67 -1.32
CA SER A 207 11.51 4.31 -2.72
C SER A 207 10.17 4.86 -3.21
N ASP A 208 10.13 5.24 -4.49
CA ASP A 208 8.94 5.64 -5.25
C ASP A 208 8.52 4.57 -6.28
N ASP A 209 8.97 3.32 -6.11
CA ASP A 209 8.65 2.23 -7.03
C ASP A 209 7.19 1.77 -6.85
N HIS A 210 6.35 2.11 -7.84
CA HIS A 210 4.92 1.75 -7.88
C HIS A 210 4.68 0.23 -7.92
N SER A 211 5.69 -0.59 -8.20
CA SER A 211 5.57 -2.05 -8.21
C SER A 211 5.25 -2.62 -6.83
N LEU A 212 5.44 -1.86 -5.75
CA LEU A 212 4.93 -2.17 -4.43
C LEU A 212 3.42 -2.48 -4.41
N PHE A 213 2.64 -1.86 -5.31
CA PHE A 213 1.19 -2.05 -5.40
C PHE A 213 0.76 -3.13 -6.41
N ALA A 214 1.74 -3.80 -7.04
CA ALA A 214 1.54 -4.82 -8.07
C ALA A 214 1.31 -6.22 -7.48
N TRP A 215 0.36 -6.35 -6.55
CA TRP A 215 0.06 -7.61 -5.87
C TRP A 215 -1.35 -8.11 -6.18
N LYS A 216 -1.61 -9.40 -5.93
CA LYS A 216 -2.94 -10.04 -6.02
C LYS A 216 -3.21 -10.88 -4.79
N ALA A 217 -4.44 -10.85 -4.28
CA ALA A 217 -4.86 -11.65 -3.14
C ALA A 217 -6.31 -12.13 -3.29
N ILE A 218 -6.62 -13.27 -2.66
CA ILE A 218 -7.98 -13.83 -2.62
C ILE A 218 -8.84 -13.09 -1.57
N ALA A 219 -8.20 -12.65 -0.48
CA ALA A 219 -8.83 -11.86 0.56
C ALA A 219 -7.79 -10.92 1.17
N ALA A 220 -8.18 -9.67 1.41
CA ALA A 220 -7.38 -8.68 2.13
C ALA A 220 -8.29 -7.89 3.07
N ARG A 221 -7.75 -7.46 4.22
CA ARG A 221 -8.36 -6.39 5.00
C ARG A 221 -8.13 -5.14 4.18
N GLY A 222 -9.19 -4.40 3.82
CA GLY A 222 -9.14 -3.30 2.85
C GLY A 222 -7.95 -2.34 3.01
N GLY A 223 -7.59 -1.67 1.92
CA GLY A 223 -6.42 -0.78 1.88
C GLY A 223 -5.65 -0.91 0.57
N LEU A 224 -4.48 -0.28 0.50
CA LEU A 224 -3.65 -0.23 -0.70
C LEU A 224 -2.46 -1.20 -0.64
N LEU A 225 -1.95 -1.44 0.57
CA LEU A 225 -0.81 -2.32 0.85
C LEU A 225 -1.17 -3.81 0.87
N ALA A 226 -0.21 -4.66 0.53
CA ALA A 226 -0.38 -6.10 0.49
C ALA A 226 -0.44 -6.70 1.91
N PRO A 227 -1.20 -7.79 2.13
CA PRO A 227 -1.26 -8.43 3.44
C PRO A 227 -0.03 -9.31 3.76
N ALA A 228 0.70 -9.79 2.74
CA ALA A 228 1.87 -10.64 2.87
C ALA A 228 2.65 -10.73 1.53
N SER A 229 3.90 -11.21 1.58
CA SER A 229 4.73 -11.46 0.38
C SER A 229 4.09 -12.45 -0.60
N ALA A 230 3.28 -13.39 -0.10
CA ALA A 230 2.55 -14.36 -0.92
C ALA A 230 1.66 -13.70 -1.99
N ALA A 231 1.21 -12.47 -1.78
CA ALA A 231 0.42 -11.71 -2.74
C ALA A 231 1.21 -11.31 -4.01
N PHE A 232 2.54 -11.39 -3.99
CA PHE A 232 3.42 -11.05 -5.11
C PHE A 232 3.87 -12.26 -5.95
N ARG A 233 3.33 -13.46 -5.70
CA ARG A 233 3.70 -14.70 -6.41
C ARG A 233 3.70 -14.59 -7.94
N GLY A 234 2.79 -13.79 -8.50
CA GLY A 234 2.64 -13.57 -9.95
C GLY A 234 3.31 -12.30 -10.47
N SER A 235 4.13 -11.64 -9.65
CA SER A 235 4.63 -10.27 -9.91
C SER A 235 6.12 -10.22 -10.22
N GLY A 236 6.79 -11.37 -10.33
CA GLY A 236 8.24 -11.49 -10.55
C GLY A 236 8.75 -11.01 -11.91
N ASN A 237 7.87 -10.62 -12.82
CA ASN A 237 8.21 -10.03 -14.12
C ASN A 237 7.81 -8.56 -14.23
N ILE A 238 7.35 -7.93 -13.15
CA ILE A 238 6.89 -6.53 -13.15
C ILE A 238 8.07 -5.62 -12.81
N ILE A 239 8.32 -4.63 -13.66
CA ILE A 239 9.42 -3.68 -13.54
C ILE A 239 8.90 -2.24 -13.53
N PRO A 240 9.60 -1.29 -12.89
CA PRO A 240 9.23 0.11 -12.92
C PRO A 240 9.44 0.65 -14.33
N TRP A 241 8.46 1.39 -14.83
CA TRP A 241 8.54 2.00 -16.15
C TRP A 241 7.58 3.18 -16.26
N ASN A 242 8.15 4.37 -16.48
CA ASN A 242 7.40 5.61 -16.67
C ASN A 242 7.70 6.18 -18.07
N PRO A 243 6.75 6.12 -19.03
CA PRO A 243 6.91 6.75 -20.34
C PRO A 243 6.78 8.27 -20.31
N PHE A 244 6.35 8.84 -19.19
CA PHE A 244 6.00 10.24 -19.08
C PHE A 244 7.17 11.03 -18.46
N THR A 245 7.55 12.15 -19.07
CA THR A 245 8.63 13.02 -18.58
C THR A 245 8.21 13.90 -17.39
N ALA A 246 7.03 13.66 -16.80
CA ALA A 246 6.54 14.44 -15.67
C ALA A 246 7.21 14.00 -14.37
N TYR A 247 7.79 14.97 -13.65
CA TYR A 247 8.30 14.78 -12.30
C TYR A 247 7.16 14.27 -11.41
N MET A 248 7.36 13.12 -10.77
CA MET A 248 6.40 12.56 -9.82
C MET A 248 6.77 13.00 -8.42
N SER A 249 5.76 13.32 -7.62
CA SER A 249 5.94 13.54 -6.19
C SER A 249 6.31 12.20 -5.54
N PRO A 250 7.33 12.16 -4.67
CA PRO A 250 7.69 10.94 -3.95
C PRO A 250 6.54 10.47 -3.06
N PHE A 251 6.53 9.18 -2.72
CA PHE A 251 5.60 8.67 -1.72
C PHE A 251 5.78 9.41 -0.40
N THR A 252 4.67 9.72 0.27
CA THR A 252 4.68 10.42 1.55
C THR A 252 3.96 9.57 2.60
N ILE A 253 4.62 9.30 3.73
CA ILE A 253 3.97 8.65 4.87
C ILE A 253 3.65 9.72 5.91
N THR A 254 2.37 9.88 6.23
CA THR A 254 1.87 10.82 7.23
C THR A 254 1.26 10.07 8.42
N ASN A 255 0.95 10.78 9.50
CA ASN A 255 0.19 10.23 10.63
C ASN A 255 -1.26 9.83 10.29
N LYS A 256 -1.71 10.12 9.07
CA LYS A 256 -3.01 9.74 8.51
C LYS A 256 -2.89 8.60 7.50
N GLY A 257 -1.67 8.11 7.27
CA GLY A 257 -1.34 6.98 6.42
C GLY A 257 -0.51 7.33 5.18
N ALA A 258 -0.50 6.40 4.23
CA ALA A 258 0.37 6.43 3.05
C ALA A 258 -0.25 7.23 1.89
N HIS A 259 0.58 8.02 1.21
CA HIS A 259 0.22 8.91 0.12
C HIS A 259 1.05 8.61 -1.13
N MET A 260 0.35 8.42 -2.25
CA MET A 260 0.93 8.26 -3.59
C MET A 260 0.16 9.12 -4.60
N GLU A 261 0.86 9.63 -5.60
CA GLU A 261 0.25 10.28 -6.76
C GLU A 261 0.27 9.34 -7.96
N ALA A 262 -0.89 9.08 -8.56
CA ALA A 262 -0.98 8.26 -9.77
C ALA A 262 -2.16 8.67 -10.68
N PRO A 263 -2.07 8.46 -12.00
CA PRO A 263 -3.21 8.67 -12.90
C PRO A 263 -4.38 7.75 -12.55
N PHE A 264 -5.60 8.29 -12.54
CA PHE A 264 -6.82 7.54 -12.22
C PHE A 264 -7.85 7.63 -13.35
N ILE A 265 -8.29 6.46 -13.83
CA ILE A 265 -9.32 6.30 -14.87
C ILE A 265 -10.61 5.84 -14.20
N ALA A 266 -11.61 6.74 -14.11
CA ALA A 266 -12.94 6.36 -13.64
C ALA A 266 -13.63 5.43 -14.67
N GLN A 267 -14.10 4.26 -14.23
CA GLN A 267 -14.69 3.26 -15.13
C GLN A 267 -16.23 3.25 -15.12
N ASP A 268 -16.87 3.57 -13.99
CA ASP A 268 -18.33 3.55 -13.83
C ASP A 268 -18.87 4.83 -13.15
N THR A 269 -20.21 4.95 -13.03
CA THR A 269 -20.86 5.94 -12.15
C THR A 269 -20.73 5.57 -10.68
N SER A 270 -20.12 4.44 -10.40
CA SER A 270 -19.82 3.95 -9.07
C SER A 270 -18.46 4.48 -8.64
N ASP A 271 -18.17 4.27 -7.39
CA ASP A 271 -17.01 4.66 -6.63
C ASP A 271 -15.69 4.03 -7.09
N ARG A 272 -15.59 3.51 -8.32
CA ARG A 272 -14.49 2.66 -8.77
C ARG A 272 -13.76 3.20 -10.00
N GLY A 273 -12.49 2.85 -10.08
CA GLY A 273 -11.67 3.12 -11.24
C GLY A 273 -10.35 2.39 -11.22
N LEU A 274 -9.55 2.65 -12.24
CA LEU A 274 -8.21 2.12 -12.39
C LEU A 274 -7.20 3.17 -11.98
N CYS A 275 -6.35 2.83 -11.02
CA CYS A 275 -5.11 3.54 -10.77
C CYS A 275 -4.02 2.95 -11.68
N VAL A 276 -3.45 3.78 -12.55
CA VAL A 276 -2.37 3.39 -13.46
C VAL A 276 -1.05 3.51 -12.71
N LEU A 277 -0.34 2.39 -12.58
CA LEU A 277 0.96 2.31 -11.97
C LEU A 277 2.04 2.48 -13.05
N HIS A 278 3.14 3.15 -12.70
CA HIS A 278 4.30 3.28 -13.58
C HIS A 278 5.14 2.00 -13.57
N CYS A 279 4.50 0.92 -14.02
CA CYS A 279 5.07 -0.41 -14.09
C CYS A 279 4.69 -1.07 -15.41
N THR A 280 5.57 -1.92 -15.93
CA THR A 280 5.30 -2.79 -17.07
C THR A 280 5.84 -4.20 -16.83
N THR A 281 5.65 -5.13 -17.76
CA THR A 281 6.33 -6.43 -17.71
C THR A 281 7.66 -6.41 -18.45
N ILE A 282 8.62 -7.22 -18.01
CA ILE A 282 9.90 -7.41 -18.72
C ILE A 282 9.62 -7.78 -20.18
N GLY A 283 10.22 -7.03 -21.11
CA GLY A 283 10.06 -7.21 -22.55
C GLY A 283 8.88 -6.46 -23.18
N THR A 284 8.02 -5.83 -22.39
CA THR A 284 6.85 -5.07 -22.84
C THR A 284 7.07 -3.57 -22.64
N ARG A 285 6.61 -2.73 -23.57
CA ARG A 285 6.74 -1.25 -23.50
C ARG A 285 5.54 -0.47 -24.02
N ASP A 286 4.49 -1.17 -24.43
CA ASP A 286 3.25 -0.63 -24.99
C ASP A 286 2.11 -0.57 -23.95
N LYS A 287 2.33 -1.15 -22.76
CA LYS A 287 1.31 -1.29 -21.71
C LYS A 287 1.81 -0.86 -20.34
N LEU A 288 0.92 -0.21 -19.59
CA LEU A 288 1.09 0.11 -18.18
C LEU A 288 0.20 -0.79 -17.31
N LEU A 289 0.73 -1.19 -16.17
CA LEU A 289 -0.02 -1.90 -15.14
C LEU A 289 -1.08 -0.97 -14.53
N ALA A 290 -2.27 -1.48 -14.28
CA ALA A 290 -3.31 -0.77 -13.55
C ALA A 290 -3.94 -1.65 -12.47
N VAL A 291 -4.42 -0.98 -11.43
CA VAL A 291 -5.02 -1.62 -10.26
C VAL A 291 -6.40 -1.03 -9.98
N HIS A 292 -7.34 -1.88 -9.63
CA HIS A 292 -8.68 -1.45 -9.30
C HIS A 292 -8.72 -0.83 -7.90
N LEU A 293 -9.13 0.44 -7.85
CA LEU A 293 -9.36 1.17 -6.61
C LEU A 293 -10.81 1.58 -6.50
N ARG A 294 -11.27 1.68 -5.26
CA ARG A 294 -12.56 2.19 -4.88
C ARG A 294 -12.38 3.38 -3.94
N ASP A 295 -12.97 4.51 -4.29
CA ASP A 295 -13.02 5.70 -3.45
C ASP A 295 -14.06 5.50 -2.34
N VAL A 296 -13.60 5.25 -1.12
CA VAL A 296 -14.44 4.84 0.01
C VAL A 296 -15.43 5.93 0.41
N TYR A 297 -14.99 7.18 0.33
CA TYR A 297 -15.77 8.34 0.78
C TYR A 297 -16.29 9.20 -0.37
N LEU A 298 -15.98 8.84 -1.62
CA LEU A 298 -16.42 9.56 -2.81
C LEU A 298 -15.86 11.00 -2.84
N THR A 299 -14.68 11.15 -2.23
CA THR A 299 -13.94 12.41 -2.03
C THR A 299 -12.84 12.60 -3.08
N MET A 300 -12.50 11.55 -3.82
CA MET A 300 -11.33 11.39 -4.67
C MET A 300 -10.00 11.51 -3.91
N GLU A 301 -10.03 11.27 -2.60
CA GLU A 301 -8.86 11.32 -1.72
C GLU A 301 -8.58 9.94 -1.10
N HIS A 302 -9.60 9.18 -0.69
CA HIS A 302 -9.42 7.95 0.10
C HIS A 302 -9.77 6.71 -0.70
N PHE A 303 -8.77 5.87 -0.95
CA PHE A 303 -8.92 4.72 -1.84
C PHE A 303 -8.57 3.42 -1.14
N GLU A 304 -9.37 2.40 -1.44
CA GLU A 304 -9.09 1.01 -1.10
C GLU A 304 -8.96 0.19 -2.37
N ARG A 305 -8.14 -0.85 -2.34
CA ARG A 305 -8.12 -1.83 -3.42
C ARG A 305 -9.46 -2.57 -3.49
N CYS A 306 -10.01 -2.67 -4.70
CA CYS A 306 -11.10 -3.58 -5.03
C CYS A 306 -10.63 -4.53 -6.14
N ARG A 307 -11.38 -5.62 -6.43
CA ARG A 307 -10.96 -6.67 -7.39
C ARG A 307 -9.49 -7.08 -7.21
N ILE A 308 -9.15 -7.41 -5.96
CA ILE A 308 -7.77 -7.66 -5.53
C ILE A 308 -7.16 -8.94 -6.11
N ASP A 309 -7.94 -9.76 -6.78
CA ASP A 309 -7.57 -11.00 -7.44
C ASP A 309 -7.04 -10.82 -8.88
N GLU A 310 -7.10 -9.60 -9.41
CA GLU A 310 -6.74 -9.28 -10.80
C GLU A 310 -5.77 -8.09 -10.89
N LEU A 311 -5.01 -8.05 -11.99
CA LEU A 311 -4.18 -6.92 -12.40
C LEU A 311 -4.54 -6.58 -13.84
N GLU A 312 -4.78 -5.31 -14.12
CA GLU A 312 -5.22 -4.83 -15.43
C GLU A 312 -4.07 -4.19 -16.20
N TRP A 313 -4.22 -4.09 -17.52
CA TRP A 313 -3.20 -3.51 -18.40
C TRP A 313 -3.82 -2.46 -19.31
N VAL A 314 -3.24 -1.26 -19.30
CA VAL A 314 -3.69 -0.11 -20.09
C VAL A 314 -2.75 0.10 -21.25
N ASP A 315 -3.29 0.06 -22.47
CA ASP A 315 -2.56 0.33 -23.72
C ASP A 315 -2.24 1.82 -23.83
N LEU A 316 -0.96 2.14 -24.04
CA LEU A 316 -0.48 3.52 -24.13
C LEU A 316 -1.01 4.27 -25.34
N ASP A 317 -1.22 3.57 -26.45
CA ASP A 317 -1.77 4.16 -27.67
C ASP A 317 -3.17 4.77 -27.43
N SER A 318 -3.89 4.24 -26.44
CA SER A 318 -5.21 4.72 -26.02
C SER A 318 -5.17 5.67 -24.82
N PHE A 319 -4.02 5.79 -24.16
CA PHE A 319 -3.90 6.46 -22.87
C PHE A 319 -3.37 7.90 -23.04
N ASN A 320 -4.19 8.88 -22.62
CA ASN A 320 -3.80 10.28 -22.63
C ASN A 320 -3.81 10.86 -21.21
N LEU A 321 -2.63 11.20 -20.68
CA LEU A 321 -2.47 11.81 -19.36
C LEU A 321 -3.27 13.10 -19.18
N THR A 322 -3.48 13.89 -20.25
CA THR A 322 -4.26 15.13 -20.14
C THR A 322 -5.74 14.87 -19.88
N GLN A 323 -6.22 13.66 -20.19
CA GLN A 323 -7.60 13.22 -19.93
C GLN A 323 -7.75 12.61 -18.53
N TYR A 324 -6.68 12.07 -17.95
CA TYR A 324 -6.69 11.37 -16.67
C TYR A 324 -5.79 12.08 -15.66
N PRO A 325 -6.34 13.04 -14.92
CA PRO A 325 -5.55 13.82 -13.98
C PRO A 325 -5.01 12.93 -12.86
N VAL A 326 -3.77 13.22 -12.45
CA VAL A 326 -3.11 12.58 -11.32
C VAL A 326 -3.94 12.81 -10.05
N ARG A 327 -4.05 11.76 -9.22
CA ARG A 327 -4.79 11.77 -7.96
C ARG A 327 -3.88 11.39 -6.81
N SER A 328 -4.09 12.08 -5.70
CA SER A 328 -3.56 11.79 -4.38
C SER A 328 -4.35 10.63 -3.78
N LEU A 329 -3.68 9.49 -3.56
CA LEU A 329 -4.28 8.27 -3.04
C LEU A 329 -3.96 8.12 -1.56
N TRP A 330 -4.97 8.11 -0.70
CA TRP A 330 -4.84 7.95 0.74
C TRP A 330 -5.29 6.56 1.20
N GLN A 331 -4.47 5.93 2.05
CA GLN A 331 -4.87 4.80 2.88
C GLN A 331 -4.96 5.25 4.34
N ALA A 332 -6.13 5.15 4.97
CA ALA A 332 -6.28 5.36 6.41
C ALA A 332 -5.85 4.10 7.18
N ASP A 333 -5.21 4.27 8.33
CA ASP A 333 -4.96 3.17 9.26
C ASP A 333 -6.29 2.54 9.68
N ALA A 334 -6.40 1.22 9.49
CA ALA A 334 -7.51 0.43 10.01
C ALA A 334 -7.42 0.27 11.53
N LEU A 335 -7.42 1.37 12.28
CA LEU A 335 -7.51 1.42 13.74
C LEU A 335 -8.21 2.72 14.18
N SER A 336 -9.50 2.82 13.90
CA SER A 336 -10.41 3.50 14.83
C SER A 336 -11.73 2.73 14.90
N ASP A 337 -11.71 1.62 15.63
CA ASP A 337 -12.90 1.18 16.35
C ASP A 337 -13.23 2.25 17.40
N ALA A 338 -13.96 3.27 16.98
CA ALA A 338 -14.66 4.18 17.88
C ALA A 338 -16.14 3.77 17.90
N SER A 339 -16.40 2.56 18.39
CA SER A 339 -17.68 2.21 18.95
C SER A 339 -17.82 2.91 20.31
N THR A 340 -18.31 4.14 20.32
CA THR A 340 -18.93 4.75 21.50
C THR A 340 -20.29 5.30 21.09
N GLY A 341 -21.31 4.77 21.75
CA GLY A 341 -22.71 5.04 21.45
C GLY A 341 -23.08 6.51 21.60
N VAL A 342 -24.00 6.96 20.76
CA VAL A 342 -25.43 7.14 21.07
C VAL A 342 -26.14 7.04 19.71
N GLU A 343 -27.23 6.28 19.60
CA GLU A 343 -28.16 6.39 18.45
C GLU A 343 -28.76 7.80 18.43
N ARG A 344 -28.00 8.79 17.96
CA ARG A 344 -28.52 10.06 17.47
C ARG A 344 -28.78 9.84 15.99
N ASN A 345 -30.03 10.05 15.56
CA ASN A 345 -30.48 9.92 14.17
C ASN A 345 -29.38 10.40 13.19
N GLY A 346 -28.85 9.51 12.35
CA GLY A 346 -27.77 9.84 11.41
C GLY A 346 -28.09 11.03 10.49
N LEU A 347 -29.39 11.29 10.25
CA LEU A 347 -29.89 12.48 9.56
C LEU A 347 -29.60 13.80 10.30
N LEU A 348 -29.71 13.81 11.63
CA LEU A 348 -29.43 14.99 12.45
C LEU A 348 -27.92 15.28 12.46
N LEU A 349 -27.10 14.24 12.63
CA LEU A 349 -25.64 14.36 12.58
C LEU A 349 -25.16 14.86 11.21
N LEU A 350 -25.78 14.37 10.12
CA LEU A 350 -25.48 14.83 8.78
C LEU A 350 -25.85 16.30 8.59
N ALA A 351 -27.01 16.71 9.11
CA ALA A 351 -27.45 18.10 9.03
C ALA A 351 -26.54 19.05 9.82
N GLU A 352 -26.09 18.65 11.01
CA GLU A 352 -25.13 19.40 11.83
C GLU A 352 -23.78 19.52 11.12
N ALA A 353 -23.24 18.42 10.61
CA ALA A 353 -21.97 18.40 9.88
C ALA A 353 -22.02 19.26 8.60
N ALA A 354 -23.10 19.16 7.83
CA ALA A 354 -23.30 19.95 6.61
C ALA A 354 -23.46 21.45 6.91
N SER A 355 -24.15 21.80 8.00
CA SER A 355 -24.31 23.19 8.45
C SER A 355 -22.99 23.77 8.99
N ALA A 356 -22.14 22.92 9.58
CA ALA A 356 -20.80 23.28 10.05
C ALA A 356 -19.74 23.31 8.93
N GLY A 357 -20.03 22.75 7.76
CA GLY A 357 -19.09 22.65 6.64
C GLY A 357 -18.03 21.56 6.81
N ASP A 358 -18.24 20.64 7.75
CA ASP A 358 -17.36 19.50 7.99
C ASP A 358 -17.55 18.44 6.90
N SER A 359 -16.80 18.59 5.81
CA SER A 359 -16.87 17.65 4.70
C SER A 359 -16.57 16.21 5.12
N GLY A 360 -15.63 16.00 6.05
CA GLY A 360 -15.20 14.65 6.44
C GLY A 360 -16.34 13.90 7.10
N SER A 361 -17.00 14.54 8.06
CA SER A 361 -18.17 13.98 8.73
C SER A 361 -19.36 13.81 7.79
N VAL A 362 -19.62 14.77 6.89
CA VAL A 362 -20.70 14.66 5.89
C VAL A 362 -20.51 13.43 5.00
N TRP A 363 -19.30 13.23 4.47
CA TRP A 363 -19.02 12.09 3.59
C TRP A 363 -19.01 10.75 4.33
N SER A 364 -18.47 10.72 5.55
CA SER A 364 -18.52 9.53 6.41
C SER A 364 -19.96 9.08 6.69
N LEU A 365 -20.86 10.04 6.97
CA LEU A 365 -22.27 9.76 7.23
C LEU A 365 -23.04 9.36 5.96
N LEU A 366 -22.74 9.99 4.82
CA LEU A 366 -23.33 9.60 3.52
C LEU A 366 -22.90 8.20 3.08
N ALA A 367 -21.67 7.79 3.38
CA ALA A 367 -21.16 6.44 3.08
C ALA A 367 -21.84 5.36 3.94
N GLN A 368 -22.30 5.71 5.14
CA GLN A 368 -23.04 4.81 6.04
C GLN A 368 -24.54 4.75 5.75
N ALA A 369 -25.04 5.55 4.79
CA ALA A 369 -26.46 5.62 4.48
C ALA A 369 -26.98 4.32 3.83
N PRO A 370 -28.17 3.82 4.22
CA PRO A 370 -28.80 2.69 3.54
C PRO A 370 -28.99 2.95 2.05
N SER A 371 -28.64 1.95 1.23
CA SER A 371 -28.79 1.99 -0.23
C SER A 371 -30.19 2.46 -0.64
N GLY A 372 -30.26 3.62 -1.31
CA GLY A 372 -31.51 4.27 -1.73
C GLY A 372 -31.83 5.61 -1.04
N THR A 373 -31.30 5.85 0.17
CA THR A 373 -31.55 7.11 0.91
C THR A 373 -30.44 8.15 0.75
N MET A 374 -29.27 7.73 0.25
CA MET A 374 -28.10 8.56 0.04
C MET A 374 -28.41 9.81 -0.82
N HIS A 375 -29.25 9.67 -1.85
CA HIS A 375 -29.59 10.79 -2.73
C HIS A 375 -30.37 11.91 -2.01
N ASP A 376 -31.33 11.55 -1.15
CA ASP A 376 -32.11 12.54 -0.39
C ASP A 376 -31.30 13.19 0.74
N GLN A 377 -30.40 12.41 1.33
CA GLN A 377 -29.44 12.91 2.31
C GLN A 377 -28.42 13.87 1.69
N ALA A 378 -27.90 13.55 0.50
CA ALA A 378 -27.00 14.43 -0.25
C ALA A 378 -27.71 15.73 -0.71
N ARG A 379 -28.98 15.66 -1.13
CA ARG A 379 -29.83 16.85 -1.43
C ARG A 379 -29.95 17.77 -0.22
N SER A 380 -30.17 17.19 0.95
CA SER A 380 -30.30 17.95 2.19
C SER A 380 -28.95 18.57 2.58
N ALA A 381 -27.87 17.81 2.47
CA ALA A 381 -26.51 18.27 2.79
C ALA A 381 -26.06 19.45 1.89
N ILE A 382 -26.34 19.41 0.58
CA ILE A 382 -25.96 20.52 -0.32
C ILE A 382 -26.75 21.80 -0.02
N CYS A 383 -28.02 21.69 0.36
CA CYS A 383 -28.84 22.85 0.73
C CYS A 383 -28.34 23.50 2.03
N LEU A 384 -27.99 22.69 3.04
CA LEU A 384 -27.43 23.16 4.30
C LEU A 384 -26.03 23.78 4.12
N ALA A 385 -25.19 23.17 3.27
CA ALA A 385 -23.89 23.72 2.91
C ALA A 385 -24.03 25.07 2.20
N ALA A 386 -25.00 25.20 1.29
CA ALA A 386 -25.32 26.45 0.58
C ALA A 386 -25.83 27.54 1.52
N ARG A 387 -26.60 27.17 2.55
CA ARG A 387 -27.05 28.07 3.62
C ARG A 387 -25.87 28.58 4.47
N GLY A 388 -24.93 27.69 4.80
CA GLY A 388 -23.75 27.98 5.62
C GLY A 388 -22.59 28.66 4.89
N GLY A 389 -22.60 28.72 3.56
CA GLY A 389 -21.53 29.34 2.78
C GLY A 389 -20.33 28.44 2.51
N HIS A 390 -20.48 27.11 2.59
CA HIS A 390 -19.37 26.15 2.57
C HIS A 390 -18.95 25.75 1.15
N GLU A 391 -18.19 26.60 0.47
CA GLU A 391 -17.80 26.45 -0.94
C GLU A 391 -17.10 25.11 -1.23
N ARG A 392 -16.17 24.70 -0.36
CA ARG A 392 -15.41 23.45 -0.52
C ARG A 392 -16.33 22.22 -0.52
N LEU A 393 -17.27 22.15 0.42
CA LEU A 393 -18.22 21.04 0.51
C LEU A 393 -19.17 21.01 -0.71
N ILE A 394 -19.63 22.18 -1.16
CA ILE A 394 -20.45 22.32 -2.37
C ILE A 394 -19.66 21.89 -3.61
N SER A 395 -18.39 22.25 -3.72
CA SER A 395 -17.52 21.85 -4.83
C SER A 395 -17.37 20.32 -4.92
N GLN A 396 -17.17 19.66 -3.77
CA GLN A 396 -17.06 18.19 -3.69
C GLN A 396 -18.39 17.51 -4.05
N LEU A 397 -19.51 18.00 -3.52
CA LEU A 397 -20.84 17.46 -3.83
C LEU A 397 -21.21 17.68 -5.30
N LEU A 398 -20.87 18.83 -5.90
CA LEU A 398 -21.13 19.12 -7.31
C LEU A 398 -20.14 18.44 -8.28
N ALA A 399 -18.95 18.03 -7.85
CA ALA A 399 -18.00 17.32 -8.72
C ALA A 399 -18.57 15.99 -9.26
N ARG A 400 -19.60 15.46 -8.62
CA ARG A 400 -20.22 14.17 -8.91
C ARG A 400 -21.22 14.22 -10.08
N ARG A 401 -21.13 13.23 -10.98
CA ARG A 401 -22.03 13.07 -12.15
C ARG A 401 -23.41 12.53 -11.74
N ASP A 402 -23.47 11.65 -10.74
CA ASP A 402 -24.68 11.08 -10.16
C ASP A 402 -25.48 12.07 -9.29
N ILE A 403 -24.86 13.18 -8.90
CA ILE A 403 -25.47 14.27 -8.09
C ILE A 403 -25.93 15.45 -8.97
N SER A 404 -25.70 15.40 -10.29
CA SER A 404 -26.09 16.48 -11.22
C SER A 404 -27.59 16.80 -11.26
N THR A 405 -28.44 15.89 -10.77
CA THR A 405 -29.91 16.04 -10.66
C THR A 405 -30.40 16.36 -9.22
N LEU A 406 -29.49 16.54 -8.25
CA LEU A 406 -29.78 16.61 -6.80
C LEU A 406 -29.70 18.03 -6.22
N ILE A 407 -29.86 19.05 -7.05
CA ILE A 407 -29.60 20.44 -6.67
C ILE A 407 -30.84 21.16 -6.12
N THR A 408 -31.93 20.42 -5.94
CA THR A 408 -33.19 20.85 -5.32
C THR A 408 -33.55 19.92 -4.16
N ASP A 409 -34.11 20.49 -3.09
CA ASP A 409 -34.69 19.71 -2.00
C ASP A 409 -36.05 19.08 -2.37
N SER A 410 -36.71 18.45 -1.40
CA SER A 410 -38.02 17.82 -1.55
C SER A 410 -39.15 18.79 -1.93
N GLU A 411 -38.95 20.10 -1.72
CA GLU A 411 -39.89 21.17 -2.10
C GLU A 411 -39.52 21.80 -3.46
N GLY A 412 -38.59 21.18 -4.20
CA GLY A 412 -38.11 21.69 -5.48
C GLY A 412 -37.26 22.96 -5.35
N ARG A 413 -36.86 23.33 -4.13
CA ARG A 413 -36.11 24.56 -3.86
C ARG A 413 -34.63 24.30 -4.07
N ALA A 414 -34.03 25.06 -4.97
CA ALA A 414 -32.65 24.86 -5.36
C ALA A 414 -31.67 25.31 -4.27
N ALA A 415 -30.46 24.71 -4.22
CA ALA A 415 -29.37 25.17 -3.36
C ALA A 415 -29.04 26.67 -3.57
N LEU A 416 -29.26 27.18 -4.79
CA LEU A 416 -29.15 28.60 -5.13
C LEU A 416 -30.14 29.48 -4.35
N SER A 417 -31.37 29.00 -4.10
CA SER A 417 -32.39 29.71 -3.32
C SER A 417 -32.03 29.77 -1.84
N HIS A 418 -31.48 28.68 -1.28
CA HIS A 418 -30.99 28.64 0.11
C HIS A 418 -29.78 29.58 0.31
N ALA A 419 -28.86 29.64 -0.65
CA ALA A 419 -27.76 30.60 -0.64
C ALA A 419 -28.25 32.06 -0.71
N ALA A 420 -29.27 32.32 -1.53
CA ALA A 420 -29.88 33.64 -1.68
C ALA A 420 -30.63 34.12 -0.43
N GLU A 421 -31.33 33.22 0.27
CA GLU A 421 -31.99 33.50 1.54
C GLU A 421 -31.01 33.92 2.64
N CYS A 422 -29.78 33.37 2.64
CA CYS A 422 -28.77 33.65 3.66
C CYS A 422 -27.68 34.65 3.21
N GLY A 423 -27.82 35.25 2.02
CA GLY A 423 -26.88 36.27 1.54
C GLY A 423 -25.50 35.74 1.12
N GLN A 424 -25.39 34.47 0.76
CA GLN A 424 -24.12 33.80 0.44
C GLN A 424 -23.67 34.10 -1.01
N GLU A 425 -23.14 35.30 -1.26
CA GLU A 425 -22.76 35.76 -2.60
C GLU A 425 -21.72 34.85 -3.29
N ALA A 426 -20.69 34.40 -2.55
CA ALA A 426 -19.63 33.54 -3.09
C ALA A 426 -20.19 32.21 -3.63
N ILE A 427 -21.13 31.61 -2.90
CA ILE A 427 -21.80 30.37 -3.30
C ILE A 427 -22.69 30.58 -4.53
N ILE A 428 -23.44 31.69 -4.59
CA ILE A 428 -24.24 32.04 -5.78
C ILE A 428 -23.32 32.15 -7.00
N ARG A 429 -22.17 32.82 -6.85
CA ARG A 429 -21.20 32.98 -7.94
C ARG A 429 -20.61 31.64 -8.37
N PHE A 430 -20.25 30.78 -7.42
CA PHE A 430 -19.72 29.45 -7.67
C PHE A 430 -20.73 28.55 -8.41
N ILE A 431 -21.96 28.47 -7.90
CA ILE A 431 -23.03 27.67 -8.49
C ILE A 431 -23.38 28.15 -9.90
N LEU A 432 -23.52 29.46 -10.12
CA LEU A 432 -23.82 30.01 -11.45
C LEU A 432 -22.68 29.82 -12.45
N SER A 433 -21.43 29.78 -11.99
CA SER A 433 -20.26 29.52 -12.85
C SER A 433 -20.20 28.06 -13.31
N SER A 434 -20.82 27.14 -12.58
CA SER A 434 -20.87 25.73 -12.95
C SER A 434 -21.85 25.40 -14.10
N ALA A 435 -22.71 26.36 -14.49
CA ALA A 435 -23.77 26.21 -15.51
C ALA A 435 -24.79 25.06 -15.29
N ARG A 436 -24.82 24.46 -14.08
CA ARG A 436 -25.69 23.31 -13.78
C ARG A 436 -27.11 23.69 -13.32
N ILE A 437 -27.30 24.90 -12.79
CA ILE A 437 -28.60 25.39 -12.31
C ILE A 437 -28.98 26.66 -13.06
N HIS A 438 -30.21 26.71 -13.55
CA HIS A 438 -30.76 27.93 -14.10
C HIS A 438 -31.09 28.93 -12.96
N PRO A 439 -30.71 30.21 -13.04
CA PRO A 439 -31.02 31.22 -12.01
C PRO A 439 -32.52 31.45 -11.76
N ASN A 440 -33.39 30.91 -12.62
CA ASN A 440 -34.84 31.06 -12.58
C ASN A 440 -35.54 29.76 -12.20
N THR A 441 -34.82 28.78 -11.64
CA THR A 441 -35.43 27.58 -11.08
C THR A 441 -36.43 27.98 -10.00
N ARG A 442 -37.65 27.41 -10.09
CA ARG A 442 -38.77 27.71 -9.22
C ARG A 442 -39.03 26.54 -8.29
N ASP A 443 -39.28 26.84 -7.02
CA ASP A 443 -39.78 25.86 -6.05
C ASP A 443 -41.29 25.60 -6.23
N ILE A 444 -41.87 24.75 -5.38
CA ILE A 444 -43.32 24.44 -5.38
C ILE A 444 -44.21 25.67 -5.19
N HIS A 445 -43.70 26.75 -4.57
CA HIS A 445 -44.39 28.02 -4.39
C HIS A 445 -44.19 28.98 -5.56
N ARG A 446 -43.51 28.53 -6.62
CA ARG A 446 -43.11 29.29 -7.81
C ARG A 446 -42.10 30.40 -7.51
N LEU A 447 -41.45 30.37 -6.35
CA LEU A 447 -40.48 31.37 -5.93
C LEU A 447 -39.10 31.05 -6.50
N THR A 448 -38.35 32.10 -6.82
CA THR A 448 -36.99 32.01 -7.38
C THR A 448 -35.95 32.44 -6.34
N ALA A 449 -34.68 32.10 -6.58
CA ALA A 449 -33.58 32.58 -5.74
C ALA A 449 -33.56 34.13 -5.63
N LEU A 450 -33.97 34.84 -6.69
CA LEU A 450 -34.09 36.30 -6.68
C LEU A 450 -35.15 36.78 -5.68
N TRP A 451 -36.29 36.08 -5.57
CA TRP A 451 -37.32 36.40 -4.59
C TRP A 451 -36.74 36.38 -3.16
N TYR A 452 -36.02 35.31 -2.82
CA TYR A 452 -35.40 35.15 -1.51
C TYR A 452 -34.33 36.22 -1.23
N ALA A 453 -33.48 36.53 -2.21
CA ALA A 453 -32.50 37.61 -2.05
C ALA A 453 -33.14 38.97 -1.78
N VAL A 454 -34.25 39.30 -2.46
CA VAL A 454 -34.95 40.59 -2.29
C VAL A 454 -35.72 40.63 -0.98
N TYR A 455 -36.49 39.59 -0.68
CA TYR A 455 -37.31 39.51 0.54
C TYR A 455 -36.47 39.63 1.82
N HIS A 456 -35.27 39.04 1.82
CA HIS A 456 -34.34 39.11 2.95
C HIS A 456 -33.34 40.29 2.88
N GLY A 457 -33.46 41.18 1.90
CA GLY A 457 -32.65 42.41 1.81
C GLY A 457 -31.19 42.21 1.34
N HIS A 458 -30.85 41.06 0.76
CA HIS A 458 -29.51 40.73 0.27
C HIS A 458 -29.22 41.36 -1.10
N THR A 459 -28.99 42.68 -1.10
CA THR A 459 -28.82 43.49 -2.31
C THR A 459 -27.68 43.03 -3.25
N SER A 460 -26.55 42.55 -2.72
CA SER A 460 -25.44 42.04 -3.55
C SER A 460 -25.81 40.74 -4.26
N CYS A 461 -26.48 39.82 -3.56
CA CYS A 461 -27.00 38.58 -4.13
C CYS A 461 -28.07 38.85 -5.20
N ALA A 462 -28.98 39.79 -4.94
CA ALA A 462 -30.01 40.19 -5.89
C ALA A 462 -29.41 40.78 -7.17
N LYS A 463 -28.40 41.67 -7.05
CA LYS A 463 -27.66 42.21 -8.20
C LYS A 463 -26.96 41.11 -9.00
N LEU A 464 -26.29 40.18 -8.32
CA LEU A 464 -25.59 39.07 -8.98
C LEU A 464 -26.56 38.14 -9.74
N LEU A 465 -27.70 37.82 -9.14
CA LEU A 465 -28.76 37.02 -9.77
C LEU A 465 -29.40 37.74 -10.95
N LEU A 466 -29.64 39.05 -10.87
CA LEU A 466 -30.15 39.87 -11.99
C LEU A 466 -29.14 40.01 -13.14
N GLN A 467 -27.85 40.06 -12.84
CA GLN A 467 -26.80 40.17 -13.87
C GLN A 467 -26.60 38.86 -14.63
N LYS A 468 -26.80 37.71 -13.98
CA LYS A 468 -26.59 36.37 -14.56
C LYS A 468 -27.88 35.72 -15.07
N GLY A 469 -29.03 36.06 -14.51
CA GLY A 469 -30.35 35.66 -15.00
C GLY A 469 -30.88 36.71 -15.97
N LEU A 470 -30.85 36.39 -17.26
CA LEU A 470 -31.45 37.21 -18.33
C LEU A 470 -32.83 37.72 -17.89
N VAL A 471 -32.89 39.03 -17.65
CA VAL A 471 -34.00 39.88 -17.19
C VAL A 471 -35.39 39.22 -17.22
N SER A 472 -35.80 38.64 -16.10
CA SER A 472 -37.22 38.36 -15.82
C SER A 472 -37.51 38.74 -14.38
N GLY A 473 -38.11 39.92 -14.18
CA GLY A 473 -38.62 40.36 -12.87
C GLY A 473 -39.79 39.55 -12.33
N ASN A 474 -40.15 38.43 -12.98
CA ASN A 474 -41.22 37.55 -12.53
C ASN A 474 -40.70 36.54 -11.50
N VAL A 475 -40.59 37.00 -10.27
CA VAL A 475 -40.08 36.28 -9.10
C VAL A 475 -41.05 35.24 -8.52
N GLY A 476 -42.31 35.21 -8.98
CA GLY A 476 -43.39 34.34 -8.48
C GLY A 476 -43.91 34.75 -7.11
N GLY A 477 -45.18 34.42 -6.82
CA GLY A 477 -45.89 34.79 -5.59
C GLY A 477 -47.05 35.77 -5.83
N SER A 478 -48.16 35.62 -5.11
CA SER A 478 -49.36 36.47 -5.22
C SER A 478 -49.32 37.70 -4.31
N GLY A 479 -48.15 38.33 -4.13
CA GLY A 479 -47.96 39.42 -3.17
C GLY A 479 -46.96 40.46 -3.67
N ASN A 480 -47.28 41.74 -3.42
CA ASN A 480 -46.65 42.95 -3.95
C ASN A 480 -45.11 42.92 -3.98
N THR A 481 -44.58 43.23 -5.16
CA THR A 481 -43.20 43.62 -5.46
C THR A 481 -42.75 44.85 -4.70
#